data_AF-A0A6I3KRQ3-F1
#
_entry.id   AF-A0A6I3KRQ3-F1
#
_cell.length_a   1.000
_cell.length_b   1.000
_cell.length_c   1.000
_cell.angle_alpha   90.00
_cell.angle_beta   90.00
_cell.angle_gamma   90.00
#
_symmetry.space_group_name_H-M   'P 1'
#
loop_
_entity.id
_entity.type
_entity.pdbx_description
1 polymer ?
#
loop_
_entity_poly.entity_id
_entity_poly.type
_entity_poly.pdbx_seq_one_letter_code
_entity_poly.pdbx_strand_id
1 'polypeptide(L)' 'MNNFQLLEYAAWGISAVIGLWMLFDMIKTNIKYSEQTLLSSKEGEIEDVLVIDPTHQGGHR' A
#
# COMPACT_ATOMS: atom_id res chain seq x y z
N MET A 1 33.09 5.24 -25.32
CA MET A 1 31.90 5.62 -24.55
C MET A 1 32.00 7.10 -24.24
N ASN A 2 31.02 7.91 -24.62
CA ASN A 2 30.99 9.34 -24.25
C ASN A 2 30.14 9.55 -22.98
N ASN A 3 30.23 10.75 -22.39
CA ASN A 3 29.54 11.06 -21.14
C ASN A 3 28.01 10.94 -21.26
N PHE A 4 27.44 11.25 -22.42
CA PHE A 4 26.00 11.13 -22.65
C PHE A 4 25.55 9.66 -22.65
N GLN A 5 26.27 8.79 -23.35
CA GLN A 5 26.02 7.34 -23.39
C GLN A 5 26.13 6.72 -21.99
N LEU A 6 27.10 7.16 -21.19
CA LEU A 6 27.25 6.68 -19.81
C LEU A 6 26.02 7.05 -18.97
N LEU A 7 25.54 8.29 -19.09
CA LEU A 7 24.34 8.76 -18.38
C LEU A 7 23.08 8.05 -18.86
N GLU A 8 22.98 7.77 -20.16
CA GLU A 8 21.86 7.02 -20.74
C GLU A 8 21.78 5.59 -20.16
N TYR A 9 22.90 4.86 -20.14
CA TYR A 9 22.93 3.53 -19.54
C TYR A 9 22.67 3.55 -18.03
N ALA A 10 23.15 4.57 -17.33
CA ALA A 10 22.84 4.75 -15.91
C ALA A 10 21.34 5.00 -15.69
N ALA A 11 20.71 5.86 -16.50
CA ALA A 11 19.28 6.15 -16.43
C ALA A 11 18.44 4.89 -16.72
N TRP A 12 18.80 4.12 -17.74
CA TRP A 12 18.17 2.84 -18.04
C TRP A 12 18.33 1.83 -16.90
N GLY A 13 19.52 1.72 -16.33
CA GLY A 13 19.79 0.84 -15.19
C GLY A 13 18.93 1.20 -13.97
N ILE A 14 18.89 2.50 -13.61
CA ILE A 14 18.07 2.99 -12.49
C ILE A 14 16.58 2.74 -12.77
N SER A 15 16.11 3.04 -13.99
CA SER A 15 14.73 2.79 -14.38
C SER A 15 14.34 1.31 -14.25
N ALA A 16 15.19 0.40 -14.71
CA ALA A 16 14.96 -1.04 -14.59
C ALA A 16 14.93 -1.49 -13.12
N VAL A 17 15.83 -0.99 -12.27
CA VAL A 17 15.84 -1.30 -10.83
C VAL A 17 14.56 -0.83 -10.14
N ILE A 18 14.11 0.40 -10.42
CA ILE A 18 12.86 0.93 -9.85
C ILE A 18 11.66 0.13 -10.37
N GLY A 19 11.62 -0.20 -11.66
CA GLY A 19 10.58 -1.03 -12.27
C GLY A 19 10.47 -2.42 -11.61
N LEU A 20 11.61 -3.09 -11.41
CA LEU A 20 11.67 -4.38 -10.73
C LEU A 20 11.24 -4.29 -9.27
N TRP A 21 11.65 -3.23 -8.56
CA TRP A 21 11.26 -2.99 -7.18
C TRP A 21 9.75 -2.79 -7.03
N MET A 22 9.13 -1.99 -7.90
CA MET A 22 7.68 -1.80 -7.92
C MET A 22 6.94 -3.10 -8.25
N LEU A 23 7.43 -3.88 -9.22
CA LEU A 23 6.82 -5.17 -9.56
C LEU A 23 6.88 -6.16 -8.40
N PHE A 24 8.03 -6.24 -7.72
CA PHE A 24 8.19 -7.07 -6.53
C PHE A 24 7.22 -6.64 -5.42
N ASP A 25 7.13 -5.34 -5.15
CA ASP A 25 6.23 -4.80 -4.13
C ASP A 25 4.75 -5.08 -4.46
N MET A 26 4.36 -4.91 -5.73
CA MET A 26 3.02 -5.24 -6.22
C MET A 26 2.69 -6.72 -5.98
N ILE A 27 3.57 -7.64 -6.38
CA ILE A 27 3.37 -9.09 -6.19
C ILE A 27 3.26 -9.42 -4.70
N LYS A 28 4.16 -8.88 -3.89
CA LYS A 28 4.18 -9.09 -2.44
C LYS A 28 2.87 -8.60 -1.78
N THR A 29 2.40 -7.43 -2.17
CA THR A 29 1.15 -6.85 -1.67
C THR A 29 -0.05 -7.68 -2.09
N ASN A 30 -0.11 -8.11 -3.35
CA ASN A 30 -1.17 -8.96 -3.88
C ASN A 30 -1.26 -10.32 -3.17
N ILE A 31 -0.13 -10.90 -2.74
CA ILE A 31 -0.11 -12.15 -1.98
C ILE A 31 -0.54 -11.92 -0.53
N LYS A 32 -0.20 -10.77 0.06
CA LYS A 32 -0.40 -10.50 1.49
C LYS A 32 -1.85 -10.13 1.83
N TYR A 33 -2.58 -9.49 0.92
CA TYR A 33 -3.91 -8.96 1.18
C TYR A 33 -4.94 -9.57 0.23
N SER A 34 -6.17 -9.74 0.69
CA SER A 34 -7.26 -10.24 -0.16
C SER A 34 -7.75 -9.16 -1.13
N GLU A 35 -8.31 -9.57 -2.27
CA GLU A 35 -8.91 -8.66 -3.26
C GLU A 35 -10.02 -7.78 -2.65
N GLN A 36 -10.83 -8.33 -1.74
CA GLN A 36 -11.85 -7.55 -1.04
C GLN A 36 -11.24 -6.43 -0.21
N THR A 37 -10.08 -6.65 0.40
CA THR A 37 -9.34 -5.62 1.14
C THR A 37 -8.73 -4.59 0.19
N LEU A 38 -8.09 -5.02 -0.90
CA LEU A 38 -7.40 -4.12 -1.84
C LEU A 38 -8.36 -3.24 -2.64
N LEU A 39 -9.57 -3.73 -2.93
CA LEU A 39 -10.62 -3.02 -3.64
C LEU A 39 -11.66 -2.38 -2.71
N SER A 40 -11.45 -2.48 -1.38
CA SER A 40 -12.34 -1.88 -0.40
C SER A 40 -12.24 -0.35 -0.45
N SER A 41 -13.39 0.33 -0.57
CA SER A 41 -13.50 1.77 -0.34
C SER A 41 -13.57 2.12 1.15
N LYS A 42 -13.54 1.12 2.05
CA LYS A 42 -13.45 1.32 3.49
C LYS A 42 -12.01 1.68 3.85
N GLU A 43 -11.68 2.95 3.69
CA GLU A 43 -10.43 3.51 4.14
C GLU A 43 -10.36 3.45 5.68
N GLY A 44 -9.76 2.39 6.23
CA GLY A 44 -9.39 2.34 7.65
C GLY A 44 -10.43 1.77 8.62
N GLU A 45 -11.37 0.92 8.19
CA GLU A 45 -12.17 0.15 9.16
C GLU A 45 -11.28 -0.94 9.79
N ILE A 46 -10.80 -0.67 11.01
CA ILE A 46 -10.06 -1.64 11.83
C ILE A 46 -11.07 -2.69 12.30
N GLU A 47 -11.24 -3.76 11.52
CA GLU A 47 -11.97 -4.94 11.97
C GLU A 47 -11.08 -5.74 12.95
N ASP A 48 -10.85 -5.21 14.16
CA ASP A 48 -10.89 -5.94 15.44
C ASP A 48 -10.46 -4.99 16.60
N VAL A 49 -11.42 -4.63 17.45
CA VAL A 49 -11.36 -4.62 18.92
C VAL A 49 -12.53 -3.80 19.42
N LEU A 50 -13.53 -4.52 19.92
CA LEU A 50 -14.56 -4.12 20.87
C LEU A 50 -14.22 -2.84 21.68
N VAL A 51 -14.59 -1.67 21.19
CA VAL A 51 -15.02 -0.60 22.09
C VAL A 51 -16.52 -0.74 22.21
N ILE A 52 -16.93 -1.59 23.14
CA ILE A 52 -18.24 -1.46 23.78
C ILE A 52 -18.18 -0.08 24.44
N ASP A 53 -18.62 0.97 23.75
CA ASP A 53 -19.04 2.17 24.45
C ASP A 53 -20.21 1.70 25.32
N PRO A 54 -20.08 1.67 26.66
CA PRO A 54 -21.24 1.40 27.49
C PRO A 54 -22.30 2.42 27.06
N THR A 55 -23.52 1.94 26.85
CA THR A 55 -24.67 2.77 26.55
C THR A 55 -24.61 4.01 27.42
N HIS A 56 -24.44 5.19 26.82
CA HIS A 56 -24.66 6.45 27.50
C HIS A 56 -26.16 6.50 27.85
N GLN A 57 -26.53 5.84 28.95
CA GLN A 57 -27.77 6.02 29.69
C GLN A 57 -27.72 7.39 30.36
N GLY A 58 -27.74 8.44 29.54
CA GLY A 58 -27.74 9.83 29.97
C GLY A 58 -29.08 10.48 29.70
N GLY A 59 -29.98 10.40 30.69
CA GLY A 59 -31.04 11.40 30.86
C GLY A 59 -32.47 10.92 30.62
N HIS A 60 -33.01 10.23 31.62
CA HIS A 60 -34.42 10.42 31.97
C HIS A 60 -34.65 11.91 32.31
N ARG A 61 -35.46 12.61 31.52
CA ARG A 61 -36.59 13.48 31.91
C ARG A 61 -37.05 14.34 30.74
#